data_AF-A0A1M4SX23-F1
#
_entry.id   AF-A0A1M4SX23-F1
#
_cell.length_a   1.000
_cell.length_b   1.000
_cell.length_c   1.000
_cell.angle_alpha   90.00
_cell.angle_beta   90.00
_cell.angle_gamma   90.00
#
_symmetry.space_group_name_H-M   'P 1'
#
loop_
_entity.id
_entity.type
_entity.pdbx_description
1 polymer ?
#
loop_
_entity_poly.entity_id
_entity_poly.type
_entity_poly.pdbx_seq_one_letter_code
_entity_poly.pdbx_strand_id
1 'polypeptide(L)' 'MKDKQLEKLMNVLFGVSALLVLIGAFFKLQHYPNGSAILWIGFISGFVLYNIEIARLKKVIKELEQKIRKGDKKSEEAT' A
#
# COMPACT_ATOMS: atom_id res chain seq x y z
N MET A 1 3.78 14.76 10.97
CA MET A 1 2.82 15.14 9.90
C MET A 1 3.06 14.39 8.58
N LYS A 2 4.32 14.13 8.19
CA LYS A 2 4.65 13.44 6.91
C LYS A 2 4.07 12.02 6.79
N ASP A 3 4.01 11.25 7.87
CA ASP A 3 3.57 9.85 7.80
C ASP A 3 2.08 9.71 7.43
N LYS A 4 1.23 10.57 8.00
CA LYS A 4 -0.20 10.65 7.68
C LYS A 4 -0.44 11.10 6.24
N GLN A 5 0.39 12.00 5.72
CA GLN A 5 0.31 12.44 4.32
C GLN A 5 0.72 11.32 3.36
N LEU A 6 1.79 10.57 3.67
CA LEU A 6 2.21 9.40 2.90
C LEU A 6 1.17 8.28 2.92
N GLU A 7 0.54 8.04 4.07
CA GLU A 7 -0.56 7.07 4.21
C GLU A 7 -1.79 7.48 3.38
N LYS A 8 -2.18 8.75 3.44
CA LYS A 8 -3.28 9.28 2.61
C LYS A 8 -2.96 9.19 1.12
N LEU A 9 -1.71 9.49 0.73
CA LEU A 9 -1.24 9.36 -0.65
C LEU A 9 -1.31 7.90 -1.14
N MET A 10 -0.83 6.96 -0.33
CA MET A 10 -0.86 5.54 -0.67
C MET A 10 -2.30 5.01 -0.80
N ASN A 11 -3.22 5.40 0.08
CA ASN A 11 -4.63 5.04 -0.05
C ASN A 11 -5.25 5.56 -1.35
N VAL A 12 -4.93 6.80 -1.76
CA VAL A 12 -5.40 7.34 -3.05
C VAL A 12 -4.78 6.57 -4.22
N LEU A 13 -3.48 6.29 -4.18
CA LEU A 13 -2.78 5.52 -5.22
C LEU A 13 -3.36 4.11 -5.39
N PHE A 14 -3.67 3.41 -4.28
CA PHE A 14 -4.34 2.12 -4.32
C PHE A 14 -5.75 2.23 -4.91
N GLY A 15 -6.53 3.25 -4.53
CA GLY A 15 -7.85 3.49 -5.11
C GLY A 15 -7.80 3.73 -6.62
N VAL A 16 -6.84 4.53 -7.08
CA VAL A 16 -6.61 4.80 -8.51
C VAL A 16 -6.18 3.54 -9.26
N SER A 17 -5.25 2.75 -8.69
CA SER A 17 -4.83 1.47 -9.28
C SER A 17 -5.99 0.47 -9.39
N ALA A 18 -6.83 0.37 -8.34
CA ALA A 18 -8.02 -0.48 -8.37
C ALA A 18 -9.02 -0.05 -9.45
N LEU A 19 -9.26 1.25 -9.62
CA LEU A 19 -10.11 1.78 -10.69
C LEU A 19 -9.54 1.47 -12.09
N LEU A 20 -8.22 1.60 -12.27
CA LEU A 20 -7.54 1.24 -13.52
C LEU A 20 -7.73 -0.24 -13.87
N VAL A 21 -7.60 -1.14 -12.89
CA VAL A 21 -7.84 -2.57 -13.07
C VAL A 21 -9.28 -2.83 -13.46
N LEU A 22 -10.25 -2.20 -12.77
CA LEU A 22 -11.67 -2.35 -13.08
C LEU A 22 -12.03 -1.85 -14.49
N ILE A 23 -11.53 -0.68 -14.88
CA ILE A 23 -11.73 -0.11 -16.22
C ILE A 23 -11.09 -1.01 -17.28
N GLY A 24 -9.87 -1.50 -17.04
CA GLY A 24 -9.19 -2.45 -17.93
C GLY A 24 -9.96 -3.75 -18.11
N ALA A 25 -10.54 -4.28 -17.02
CA ALA A 25 -11.38 -5.49 -17.07
C ALA A 25 -12.66 -5.24 -17.86
N PHE A 26 -13.30 -4.09 -17.65
CA PHE A 26 -14.49 -3.68 -18.38
C PHE A 26 -14.22 -3.57 -19.89
N PHE A 27 -13.12 -2.94 -20.30
CA PHE A 27 -12.74 -2.84 -21.72
C PHE A 27 -12.35 -4.19 -22.33
N LYS A 28 -11.74 -5.08 -21.54
CA LYS A 28 -11.47 -6.46 -21.97
C LYS A 28 -12.77 -7.21 -22.27
N LEU A 29 -13.81 -7.04 -21.43
CA LEU A 29 -15.14 -7.64 -21.67
C LEU A 29 -15.80 -7.07 -22.95
N GLN A 30 -15.63 -5.78 -23.22
CA GLN A 30 -16.10 -5.14 -24.45
C GLN A 30 -15.28 -5.50 -25.72
N HIS A 31 -14.33 -6.44 -25.64
CA HIS A 31 -13.44 -6.83 -26.74
C HIS A 31 -12.67 -5.65 -27.36
N TYR A 32 -12.40 -4.61 -26.56
CA TYR A 32 -11.57 -3.50 -27.03
C TYR A 32 -10.15 -4.01 -27.26
N PRO A 33 -9.51 -3.74 -28.42
CA PRO A 33 -8.20 -4.30 -28.77
C PRO A 33 -7.10 -3.95 -27.75
N ASN A 34 -7.26 -2.83 -27.03
CA ASN A 34 -6.32 -2.35 -26.01
C ASN A 34 -6.73 -2.72 -24.56
N GLY A 35 -7.83 -3.45 -24.34
CA GLY A 35 -8.34 -3.76 -23.00
C GLY A 35 -7.35 -4.58 -22.16
N SER A 36 -6.67 -5.56 -22.78
CA SER A 36 -5.66 -6.36 -22.11
C SER A 36 -4.46 -5.53 -21.67
N ALA A 37 -4.00 -4.57 -22.47
CA ALA A 37 -2.85 -3.72 -22.12
C ALA A 37 -3.16 -2.84 -20.89
N ILE A 38 -4.35 -2.23 -20.85
CA ILE A 38 -4.78 -1.40 -19.71
C ILE A 38 -4.92 -2.24 -18.45
N LEU A 39 -5.49 -3.44 -18.56
CA LEU A 39 -5.60 -4.38 -17.45
C LEU A 39 -4.23 -4.76 -16.87
N TRP A 40 -3.27 -5.12 -17.73
CA TRP A 40 -1.91 -5.46 -17.29
C TRP A 40 -1.20 -4.26 -16.65
N ILE A 41 -1.36 -3.04 -17.18
CA ILE A 41 -0.82 -1.82 -16.57
C ILE A 41 -1.43 -1.59 -15.17
N GLY A 42 -2.73 -1.80 -15.01
CA GLY A 42 -3.41 -1.74 -13.72
C GLY A 42 -2.83 -2.75 -12.73
N PHE A 43 -2.66 -4.01 -13.14
CA PHE A 43 -2.08 -5.04 -12.28
C PHE A 43 -0.62 -4.79 -11.92
N ILE A 44 0.22 -4.39 -12.90
CA ILE A 44 1.64 -4.10 -12.66
C ILE A 44 1.79 -2.91 -11.72
N SER A 45 1.03 -1.83 -11.93
CA SER A 45 1.06 -0.68 -11.04
C SER A 45 0.61 -1.03 -9.62
N GLY A 46 -0.46 -1.83 -9.48
CA GLY A 46 -0.92 -2.33 -8.18
C GLY A 46 0.12 -3.20 -7.49
N PHE A 47 0.78 -4.10 -8.22
CA PHE A 47 1.83 -4.96 -7.69
C PHE A 47 3.03 -4.15 -7.18
N VAL A 48 3.49 -3.14 -7.93
CA VAL A 48 4.60 -2.27 -7.52
C VAL A 48 4.24 -1.48 -6.25
N LEU A 49 3.05 -0.87 -6.22
CA LEU A 49 2.56 -0.13 -5.04
C LEU A 49 2.45 -1.03 -3.81
N TYR A 50 1.97 -2.25 -3.98
CA TYR A 50 1.84 -3.22 -2.90
C TYR A 50 3.20 -3.62 -2.30
N ASN A 51 4.20 -3.84 -3.14
CA ASN A 51 5.55 -4.17 -2.67
C ASN A 51 6.17 -3.02 -1.87
N ILE A 52 5.98 -1.77 -2.32
CA ILE A 52 6.45 -0.58 -1.61
C ILE A 52 5.74 -0.45 -0.26
N GLU A 53 4.42 -0.65 -0.22
CA GLU A 53 3.66 -0.55 1.02
C GLU A 53 4.04 -1.65 2.01
N ILE A 54 4.27 -2.89 1.56
CA ILE A 54 4.78 -3.97 2.40
C ILE A 54 6.13 -3.59 3.03
N ALA A 55 7.05 -3.06 2.24
CA ALA A 55 8.37 -2.69 2.72
C ALA A 55 8.28 -1.58 3.78
N ARG A 56 7.39 -0.61 3.56
CA ARG A 56 7.09 0.46 4.52
C ARG A 56 6.42 -0.08 5.79
N LEU A 57 5.40 -0.91 5.66
CA LEU A 57 4.64 -1.46 6.77
C LEU A 57 5.52 -2.28 7.71
N LYS A 58 6.43 -3.10 7.15
CA LYS A 58 7.43 -3.83 7.94
C LYS A 58 8.31 -2.91 8.79
N LYS A 59 8.71 -1.74 8.27
CA LYS A 59 9.49 -0.74 9.03
C LYS A 59 8.66 -0.15 10.16
N VAL A 60 7.43 0.26 9.88
CA VAL A 60 6.52 0.84 10.88
C VAL A 60 6.24 -0.14 12.02
N ILE A 61 5.97 -1.41 11.71
CA ILE A 61 5.76 -2.46 12.71
C ILE A 61 6.99 -2.60 13.62
N LYS A 62 8.19 -2.69 13.04
CA LYS A 62 9.44 -2.82 13.80
C LYS A 62 9.68 -1.64 14.74
N GLU A 63 9.39 -0.42 14.29
CA GLU A 63 9.51 0.78 15.13
C GLU A 63 8.51 0.78 16.29
N LEU A 64 7.27 0.35 16.06
CA LEU A 64 6.24 0.25 17.08
C LEU A 64 6.58 -0.82 18.13
N GLU A 65 7.02 -1.99 17.70
CA GLU A 65 7.46 -3.08 18.60
C GLU A 65 8.62 -2.63 19.51
N GLN A 66 9.60 -1.91 18.96
CA GLN A 66 10.69 -1.36 19.76
C GLN A 66 10.23 -0.30 20.77
N LYS A 67 9.25 0.53 20.41
CA LYS A 67 8.68 1.53 21.34
C LYS A 67 7.95 0.87 22.51
N ILE A 68 7.15 -0.16 22.23
CA ILE A 68 6.45 -0.95 23.26
C ILE A 68 7.48 -1.57 24.21
N ARG A 69 8.47 -2.30 23.66
CA ARG A 69 9.52 -2.96 24.45
C ARG A 69 10.35 -2.00 25.31
N LYS A 70 10.60 -0.77 24.84
CA LYS A 70 11.28 0.27 25.64
C LYS A 70 10.38 0.84 26.74
N GLY A 71 9.07 0.90 26.51
CA GLY A 71 8.07 1.30 27.50
C GLY A 71 8.01 0.32 28.66
N ASP A 72 7.94 -0.98 28.37
CA ASP A 72 7.86 -2.04 29.38
C ASP A 72 9.10 -2.05 30.29
N LYS A 73 10.29 -1.97 29.71
CA LYS A 73 11.55 -1.88 30.48
C LYS A 73 11.61 -0.68 31.40
N LYS A 74 11.06 0.46 30.95
CA LYS A 74 11.05 1.69 31.74
C LYS A 74 10.06 1.62 32.91
N SER A 75 8.98 0.82 32.81
CA SER A 75 8.07 0.62 33.94
C SER A 75 8.64 -0.35 34.98
N GLU A 76 9.41 -1.36 34.54
CA GLU A 76 10.10 -2.28 35.45
C GLU A 76 11.20 -1.58 36.27
N GLU A 77 11.97 -0.66 35.66
CA GLU A 77 13.05 0.09 36.34
C GLU A 77 12.53 1.19 37.31
N ALA A 78 11.23 1.50 37.29
CA ALA A 78 10.61 2.55 38.11
C ALA A 78 9.89 2.03 39.37
N THR A 79 9.94 0.72 39.61
CA THR A 79 9.44 -0.01 40.81
C THR A 79 10.58 -0.55 41.63
#